data_AF-A0A3D1R9H7-F1
#
_entry.id   AF-A0A3D1R9H7-F1
#
_cell.length_a   1.000
_cell.length_b   1.000
_cell.length_c   1.000
_cell.angle_alpha   90.00
_cell.angle_beta   90.00
_cell.angle_gamma   90.00
#
_symmetry.space_group_name_H-M   'P 1'
#
loop_
_entity.id
_entity.type
_entity.pdbx_description
1 polymer ?
#
loop_
_entity_poly.entity_id
_entity_poly.type
_entity_poly.pdbx_seq_one_letter_code
_entity_poly.pdbx_strand_id
1 'polypeptide(L)'
;MSATLQPVRRPESSSLIAALLLSGCTCAGSLPGRKAVRPPEFAGEWYERDPEKLARSIDESLAKAEPEARAVQAVLLPHAAHYWCGAVVGRTLGALKGKRYARIVMLGSSHDPAFRGAALPAEGGFQTPLGPTQVDETAVSLLERLPPFERRAIAFDHEHALEVNLPFVQRLWPEAKLVPVVVGSVEERELVEIGRALRNVLDEETLLVATTTMTHFGP
;
A
#
# COMPACT_ATOMS: atom_id res chain seq x y z
N MET A 1 8.80 75.74 -16.43
CA MET A 1 8.93 76.32 -15.07
C MET A 1 7.67 75.91 -14.30
N SER A 2 7.75 74.86 -13.47
CA SER A 2 7.73 74.93 -11.98
C SER A 2 6.57 75.79 -11.42
N ALA A 3 5.77 75.37 -10.45
CA ALA A 3 5.89 74.27 -9.50
C ALA A 3 4.52 73.95 -8.84
N THR A 4 4.47 72.75 -8.26
CA THR A 4 3.49 72.11 -7.38
C THR A 4 3.09 72.93 -6.14
N LEU A 5 1.83 72.84 -5.71
CA LEU A 5 1.44 72.90 -4.28
C LEU A 5 0.19 72.03 -4.00
N GLN A 6 0.28 71.23 -2.93
CA GLN A 6 -0.76 70.35 -2.37
C GLN A 6 -1.81 71.12 -1.55
N PRO A 7 -3.02 70.57 -1.33
CA PRO A 7 -3.89 70.94 -0.21
C PRO A 7 -3.77 69.90 0.94
N VAL A 8 -3.38 70.29 2.16
CA VAL A 8 -4.18 70.81 3.30
C VAL A 8 -4.99 69.74 4.06
N ARG A 9 -4.63 69.59 5.35
CA ARG A 9 -5.13 68.67 6.38
C ARG A 9 -6.58 68.93 6.81
N ARG A 10 -7.21 67.90 7.40
CA ARG A 10 -8.28 67.99 8.43
C ARG A 10 -8.21 66.81 9.44
N PRO A 11 -8.86 66.92 10.61
CA PRO A 11 -8.26 66.58 11.91
C PRO A 11 -8.73 65.27 12.57
N GLU A 12 -8.14 65.00 13.73
CA GLU A 12 -8.23 63.82 14.59
C GLU A 12 -9.57 63.61 15.31
N SER A 13 -9.92 62.34 15.59
CA SER A 13 -9.83 61.72 16.93
C SER A 13 -10.88 60.62 17.20
N SER A 14 -10.43 59.63 17.99
CA SER A 14 -11.22 58.82 18.96
C SER A 14 -11.93 57.53 18.51
N SER A 15 -11.19 56.43 18.68
CA SER A 15 -11.54 55.20 19.41
C SER A 15 -13.01 54.77 19.55
N LEU A 16 -13.34 53.59 19.00
CA LEU A 16 -14.13 52.58 19.73
C LEU A 16 -14.00 51.19 19.08
N ILE A 17 -13.80 50.23 19.97
CA ILE A 17 -13.56 48.80 19.78
C ILE A 17 -14.84 48.10 19.28
N ALA A 18 -14.73 47.26 18.27
CA ALA A 18 -15.61 46.11 18.05
C ALA A 18 -14.91 45.06 17.18
N ALA A 19 -14.15 44.17 17.84
CA ALA A 19 -13.65 42.95 17.22
C ALA A 19 -14.82 41.96 17.09
N LEU A 20 -15.36 41.81 15.88
CA LEU A 20 -16.28 40.73 15.56
C LEU A 20 -15.46 39.49 15.18
N LEU A 21 -15.26 38.58 16.13
CA LEU A 21 -14.76 37.23 15.87
C LEU A 21 -15.80 36.49 15.04
N LEU A 22 -15.57 36.40 13.72
CA LEU A 22 -16.22 35.41 12.88
C LEU A 22 -15.65 34.03 13.24
N SER A 23 -16.22 33.39 14.25
CA SER A 23 -16.22 31.93 14.38
C SER A 23 -16.95 31.33 13.19
N GLY A 24 -16.24 31.22 12.07
CA GLY A 24 -16.60 30.29 11.01
C GLY A 24 -16.26 28.89 11.49
N CYS A 25 -17.20 28.24 12.17
CA CYS A 25 -17.22 26.79 12.27
C CYS A 25 -17.30 26.24 10.84
N THR A 26 -16.15 25.97 10.21
CA THR A 26 -16.08 25.04 9.11
C THR A 26 -16.35 23.65 9.68
N CYS A 27 -17.62 23.27 9.72
CA CYS A 27 -18.01 21.88 9.67
C CYS A 27 -17.43 21.35 8.35
N ALA A 28 -16.26 20.72 8.42
CA ALA A 28 -15.72 19.94 7.32
C ALA A 28 -16.69 18.79 7.07
N GLY A 29 -17.70 19.05 6.24
CA GLY A 29 -18.50 18.00 5.64
C GLY A 29 -17.54 17.10 4.87
N SER A 30 -17.36 15.88 5.37
CA SER A 30 -16.72 14.81 4.62
C SER A 30 -17.43 14.68 3.28
N LEU A 31 -16.71 14.96 2.19
CA LEU A 31 -17.22 14.73 0.85
C LEU A 31 -17.43 13.21 0.70
N PRO A 32 -18.65 12.74 0.39
CA PRO A 32 -18.85 11.33 0.10
C PRO A 32 -18.15 10.98 -1.22
N GLY A 33 -17.25 9.99 -1.20
CA GLY A 33 -16.84 9.29 -2.42
C GLY A 33 -15.35 9.17 -2.76
N ARG A 34 -14.40 9.55 -1.88
CA ARG A 34 -13.01 9.09 -2.03
C ARG A 34 -12.77 7.91 -1.09
N LYS A 35 -12.72 6.70 -1.66
CA LYS A 35 -12.20 5.53 -0.93
C LYS A 35 -10.81 5.86 -0.40
N ALA A 36 -10.54 5.58 0.87
CA ALA A 36 -9.26 5.92 1.49
C ALA A 36 -8.14 5.14 0.81
N VAL A 37 -7.12 5.82 0.30
CA VAL A 37 -5.90 5.19 -0.23
C VAL A 37 -4.88 5.18 0.90
N ARG A 38 -4.40 3.99 1.25
CA ARG A 38 -3.42 3.79 2.31
C ARG A 38 -2.09 4.44 1.91
N PRO A 39 -1.50 5.35 2.72
CA PRO A 39 -0.22 5.96 2.42
C PRO A 39 0.93 4.94 2.55
N PRO A 40 2.10 5.19 1.92
CA PRO A 40 3.28 4.38 2.12
C PRO A 40 3.93 4.71 3.46
N GLU A 41 3.66 3.90 4.49
CA GLU A 41 4.14 4.16 5.84
C GLU A 41 5.62 3.88 6.03
N PHE A 42 6.19 2.99 5.19
CA PHE A 42 7.56 2.51 5.34
C PHE A 42 8.54 3.13 4.31
N ALA A 43 8.06 4.05 3.46
CA ALA A 43 8.89 4.77 2.49
C ALA A 43 9.87 5.74 3.16
N GLY A 44 11.15 5.56 2.84
CA GLY A 44 12.29 6.28 3.41
C GLY A 44 13.00 5.54 4.55
N GLU A 45 12.41 4.45 5.04
CA GLU A 45 13.01 3.61 6.10
C GLU A 45 13.28 2.18 5.59
N TRP A 46 12.28 1.55 4.98
CA TRP A 46 12.40 0.16 4.50
C TRP A 46 12.68 0.07 3.01
N TYR A 47 12.32 1.11 2.27
CA TYR A 47 12.60 1.25 0.86
C TYR A 47 12.69 2.74 0.52
N GLU A 48 13.25 3.06 -0.65
CA GLU A 48 13.51 4.45 -1.04
C GLU A 48 12.22 5.27 -1.21
N ARG A 49 12.23 6.51 -0.73
CA ARG A 49 11.10 7.44 -0.82
C ARG A 49 11.09 8.19 -2.15
N ASP A 50 12.26 8.46 -2.70
CA ASP A 50 12.38 9.12 -4.00
C ASP A 50 11.94 8.16 -5.13
N PRO A 51 10.94 8.52 -5.95
CA PRO A 51 10.36 7.61 -6.93
C PRO A 51 11.36 7.18 -8.01
N GLU A 52 12.27 8.07 -8.42
CA GLU A 52 13.25 7.75 -9.47
C GLU A 52 14.34 6.81 -8.95
N LYS A 53 14.83 7.05 -7.72
CA LYS A 53 15.80 6.16 -7.07
C LYS A 53 15.18 4.80 -6.75
N LEU A 54 13.92 4.77 -6.28
CA LEU A 54 13.19 3.52 -6.01
C LEU A 54 13.00 2.70 -7.29
N ALA A 55 12.53 3.33 -8.37
CA ALA A 55 12.35 2.63 -9.65
C ALA A 55 13.67 2.05 -10.16
N ARG A 56 14.77 2.82 -10.07
CA ARG A 56 16.10 2.39 -10.50
C ARG A 56 16.62 1.19 -9.71
N SER A 57 16.55 1.24 -8.37
CA SER A 57 17.05 0.14 -7.52
C SER A 57 16.26 -1.16 -7.72
N ILE A 58 14.95 -1.04 -7.96
CA ILE A 58 14.08 -2.17 -8.33
C ILE A 58 14.49 -2.73 -9.70
N ASP A 59 14.62 -1.88 -10.72
CA ASP A 59 15.00 -2.32 -12.07
C ASP A 59 16.35 -3.03 -12.10
N GLU A 60 17.34 -2.49 -11.38
CA GLU A 60 18.67 -3.10 -11.21
C GLU A 60 18.59 -4.47 -10.53
N SER A 61 17.69 -4.64 -9.56
CA SER A 61 17.50 -5.92 -8.87
C SER A 61 16.77 -6.93 -9.75
N LEU A 62 15.76 -6.50 -10.51
CA LEU A 62 15.01 -7.32 -11.47
C LEU A 62 15.87 -7.82 -12.63
N ALA A 63 16.82 -7.00 -13.10
CA ALA A 63 17.69 -7.32 -14.23
C ALA A 63 18.69 -8.47 -13.96
N LYS A 64 18.87 -8.87 -12.70
CA LYS A 64 19.81 -9.94 -12.29
C LYS A 64 19.20 -11.35 -12.37
N ALA A 65 17.94 -11.47 -12.77
CA ALA A 65 17.23 -12.73 -12.83
C ALA A 65 17.39 -13.43 -14.19
N GLU A 66 17.50 -14.75 -14.14
CA GLU A 66 17.29 -15.59 -15.33
C GLU A 66 15.79 -15.80 -15.54
N PRO A 67 15.27 -15.66 -16.77
CA PRO A 67 13.85 -15.85 -17.04
C PRO A 67 13.39 -17.28 -16.72
N GLU A 68 12.25 -17.41 -16.04
CA GLU A 68 11.60 -18.70 -15.80
C GLU A 68 10.73 -19.07 -17.00
N ALA A 69 11.01 -20.20 -17.63
CA ALA A 69 10.29 -20.66 -18.81
C ALA A 69 8.87 -21.18 -18.48
N ARG A 70 8.67 -21.72 -17.27
CA ARG A 70 7.39 -22.32 -16.86
C ARG A 70 6.35 -21.26 -16.53
N ALA A 71 5.07 -21.65 -16.59
CA ALA A 71 4.02 -20.87 -15.95
C ALA A 71 4.23 -20.87 -14.44
N VAL A 72 4.11 -19.71 -13.80
CA VAL A 72 4.27 -19.55 -12.35
C VAL A 72 3.00 -18.93 -11.81
N GLN A 73 2.36 -19.60 -10.86
CA GLN A 73 1.14 -19.12 -10.20
C GLN A 73 1.37 -18.69 -8.75
N ALA A 74 2.55 -18.98 -8.19
CA ALA A 74 2.90 -18.59 -6.84
C ALA A 74 4.40 -18.31 -6.67
N VAL A 75 4.73 -17.35 -5.83
CA VAL A 75 6.09 -17.05 -5.36
C VAL A 75 6.10 -16.83 -3.85
N LEU A 76 7.26 -17.09 -3.25
CA LEU A 76 7.55 -16.80 -1.86
C LEU A 76 8.63 -15.72 -1.78
N LEU A 77 8.37 -14.65 -1.03
CA LEU A 77 9.28 -13.50 -0.91
C LEU A 77 9.60 -13.19 0.56
N PRO A 78 10.82 -12.78 0.90
CA PRO A 78 11.07 -12.07 2.15
C PRO A 78 10.41 -10.70 2.14
N HIS A 79 10.09 -10.15 3.32
CA HIS A 79 9.53 -8.80 3.48
C HIS A 79 10.34 -7.91 4.44
N ALA A 80 11.65 -8.15 4.56
CA ALA A 80 12.56 -7.20 5.21
C ALA A 80 12.81 -5.98 4.32
N ALA A 81 13.44 -4.92 4.85
CA ALA A 81 13.81 -3.74 4.07
C ALA A 81 14.59 -4.10 2.79
N HIS A 82 14.43 -3.29 1.72
CA HIS A 82 15.06 -3.50 0.41
C HIS A 82 16.58 -3.61 0.50
N TYR A 83 17.19 -2.90 1.46
CA TYR A 83 18.62 -3.01 1.74
C TYR A 83 19.04 -4.46 2.04
N TRP A 84 18.22 -5.22 2.77
CA TRP A 84 18.52 -6.60 3.18
C TRP A 84 18.12 -7.62 2.12
N CYS A 85 16.90 -7.51 1.57
CA CYS A 85 16.35 -8.56 0.73
C CYS A 85 15.91 -8.12 -0.67
N GLY A 86 16.09 -6.85 -1.04
CA GLY A 86 15.68 -6.33 -2.35
C GLY A 86 16.31 -7.07 -3.53
N ALA A 87 17.57 -7.51 -3.40
CA ALA A 87 18.23 -8.33 -4.42
C ALA A 87 17.58 -9.72 -4.59
N VAL A 88 17.14 -10.34 -3.49
CA VAL A 88 16.44 -11.65 -3.52
C VAL A 88 15.05 -11.48 -4.11
N VAL A 89 14.31 -10.47 -3.67
CA VAL A 89 12.98 -10.14 -4.21
C VAL A 89 13.07 -9.84 -5.70
N GLY A 90 14.02 -9.01 -6.11
CA GLY A 90 14.28 -8.67 -7.50
C GLY A 90 14.66 -9.89 -8.35
N ARG A 91 15.50 -10.80 -7.84
CA ARG A 91 15.83 -12.03 -8.56
C ARG A 91 14.61 -12.94 -8.75
N THR A 92 13.78 -13.11 -7.74
CA THR A 92 12.58 -13.95 -7.81
C THR A 92 11.55 -13.37 -8.77
N LEU A 93 11.21 -12.09 -8.63
CA LEU A 93 10.20 -11.46 -9.47
C LEU A 93 10.72 -11.13 -10.87
N GLY A 94 12.01 -10.84 -11.01
CA GLY A 94 12.67 -10.62 -12.31
C GLY A 94 12.61 -11.84 -13.22
N ALA A 95 12.61 -13.05 -12.65
CA ALA A 95 12.44 -14.30 -13.42
C ALA A 95 11.05 -14.37 -14.09
N LEU A 96 10.08 -13.59 -13.60
CA LEU A 96 8.72 -13.50 -14.16
C LEU A 96 8.56 -12.33 -15.14
N LYS A 97 9.64 -11.57 -15.42
CA LYS A 97 9.59 -10.45 -16.37
C LYS A 97 9.10 -10.94 -17.74
N GLY A 98 8.12 -10.22 -18.30
CA GLY A 98 7.47 -10.58 -19.57
C GLY A 98 6.25 -11.48 -19.43
N LYS A 99 5.99 -12.06 -18.24
CA LYS A 99 4.71 -12.71 -17.92
C LYS A 99 3.66 -11.65 -17.59
N ARG A 100 2.40 -11.97 -17.86
CA ARG A 100 1.25 -11.10 -17.59
C ARG A 100 0.42 -11.69 -16.46
N TYR A 101 0.07 -10.86 -15.50
CA TYR A 101 -0.89 -11.17 -14.44
C TYR A 101 -1.87 -9.99 -14.34
N ALA A 102 -3.16 -10.28 -14.34
CA ALA A 102 -4.22 -9.30 -14.14
C ALA A 102 -4.51 -9.07 -12.66
N ARG A 103 -4.21 -10.05 -11.81
CA ARG A 103 -4.41 -10.01 -10.37
C ARG A 103 -3.18 -10.48 -9.62
N ILE A 104 -2.86 -9.80 -8.54
CA ILE A 104 -1.82 -10.20 -7.59
C ILE A 104 -2.48 -10.39 -6.22
N VAL A 105 -2.49 -11.62 -5.73
CA VAL A 105 -2.91 -11.91 -4.36
C VAL A 105 -1.66 -11.83 -3.49
N MET A 106 -1.57 -10.86 -2.57
CA MET A 106 -0.44 -10.75 -1.64
C MET A 106 -0.87 -11.21 -0.26
N LEU A 107 -0.17 -12.21 0.27
CA LEU A 107 -0.40 -12.82 1.56
C LEU A 107 0.79 -12.55 2.49
N GLY A 108 0.55 -12.03 3.69
CA GLY A 108 1.58 -11.79 4.70
C GLY A 108 1.07 -12.15 6.08
N SER A 109 1.96 -12.59 6.96
CA SER A 109 1.63 -12.76 8.37
C SER A 109 1.60 -11.41 9.08
N SER A 110 0.64 -11.21 9.96
CA SER A 110 0.56 -10.04 10.84
C SER A 110 1.75 -10.02 11.81
N HIS A 111 2.37 -8.85 11.98
CA HIS A 111 3.32 -8.59 13.05
C HIS A 111 2.61 -8.20 14.37
N ASP A 112 1.34 -7.83 14.31
CA ASP A 112 0.47 -7.67 15.47
C ASP A 112 -0.25 -8.99 15.81
N PRO A 113 -0.01 -9.63 16.96
CA PRO A 113 -0.66 -10.88 17.34
C PRO A 113 -2.14 -10.72 17.76
N ALA A 114 -2.69 -9.50 17.78
CA ALA A 114 -3.97 -9.20 18.44
C ALA A 114 -5.24 -9.61 17.67
N PHE A 115 -5.15 -10.19 16.47
CA PHE A 115 -6.35 -10.66 15.74
C PHE A 115 -6.22 -12.07 15.19
N ARG A 116 -7.37 -12.75 15.07
CA ARG A 116 -7.52 -14.11 14.54
C ARG A 116 -8.06 -14.09 13.11
N GLY A 117 -7.65 -15.02 12.27
CA GLY A 117 -8.16 -15.17 10.91
C GLY A 117 -7.40 -14.35 9.85
N ALA A 118 -8.07 -14.04 8.74
CA ALA A 118 -7.47 -13.35 7.60
C ALA A 118 -8.11 -11.98 7.38
N ALA A 119 -7.33 -10.92 7.56
CA ALA A 119 -7.77 -9.55 7.38
C ALA A 119 -7.74 -9.11 5.91
N LEU A 120 -8.81 -8.45 5.50
CA LEU A 120 -8.98 -7.76 4.23
C LEU A 120 -9.03 -6.24 4.47
N PRO A 121 -8.61 -5.41 3.49
CA PRO A 121 -8.68 -3.96 3.65
C PRO A 121 -10.14 -3.48 3.71
N ALA A 122 -10.39 -2.37 4.42
CA ALA A 122 -11.75 -1.84 4.56
C ALA A 122 -12.35 -1.34 3.25
N GLU A 123 -11.60 -0.64 2.40
CA GLU A 123 -11.95 -0.23 1.02
C GLU A 123 -10.79 0.62 0.45
N GLY A 124 -10.62 0.66 -0.87
CA GLY A 124 -9.74 1.65 -1.53
C GLY A 124 -8.50 1.08 -2.21
N GLY A 125 -7.34 1.64 -1.90
CA GLY A 125 -6.09 1.36 -2.62
C GLY A 125 -4.87 1.49 -1.73
N PHE A 126 -3.71 1.12 -2.27
CA PHE A 126 -2.42 1.25 -1.59
C PHE A 126 -1.55 2.22 -2.38
N GLN A 127 -0.92 3.18 -1.71
CA GLN A 127 -0.02 4.14 -2.34
C GLN A 127 1.43 3.73 -2.06
N THR A 128 2.29 3.86 -3.07
CA THR A 128 3.75 3.86 -2.92
C THR A 128 4.32 5.13 -3.57
N PRO A 129 5.63 5.39 -3.47
CA PRO A 129 6.27 6.43 -4.26
C PRO A 129 6.07 6.27 -5.78
N LEU A 130 5.87 5.03 -6.28
CA LEU A 130 5.66 4.76 -7.70
C LEU A 130 4.22 5.04 -8.17
N GLY A 131 3.29 5.24 -7.25
CA GLY A 131 1.88 5.50 -7.57
C GLY A 131 0.90 4.65 -6.76
N PRO A 132 -0.40 4.81 -7.03
CA PRO A 132 -1.45 4.00 -6.40
C PRO A 132 -1.58 2.63 -7.06
N THR A 133 -1.87 1.61 -6.25
CA THR A 133 -2.37 0.29 -6.66
C THR A 133 -3.84 0.16 -6.32
N GLN A 134 -4.63 -0.28 -7.29
CA GLN A 134 -6.04 -0.55 -7.10
C GLN A 134 -6.26 -1.91 -6.44
N VAL A 135 -7.14 -1.97 -5.45
CA VAL A 135 -7.61 -3.24 -4.88
C VAL A 135 -8.66 -3.86 -5.79
N ASP A 136 -8.60 -5.18 -5.99
CA ASP A 136 -9.67 -5.95 -6.62
C ASP A 136 -10.83 -6.14 -5.63
N GLU A 137 -11.69 -5.14 -5.53
CA GLU A 137 -12.85 -5.15 -4.63
C GLU A 137 -13.81 -6.31 -4.90
N THR A 138 -13.87 -6.82 -6.14
CA THR A 138 -14.71 -7.98 -6.48
C THR A 138 -14.16 -9.22 -5.79
N ALA A 139 -12.85 -9.47 -5.91
CA ALA A 139 -12.18 -10.58 -5.26
C ALA A 139 -12.18 -10.45 -3.73
N VAL A 140 -11.92 -9.25 -3.20
CA VAL A 140 -11.98 -8.98 -1.75
C VAL A 140 -13.38 -9.25 -1.20
N SER A 141 -14.43 -8.77 -1.86
CA SER A 141 -15.81 -9.00 -1.42
C SER A 141 -16.24 -10.47 -1.55
N LEU A 142 -15.62 -11.24 -2.46
CA LEU A 142 -15.81 -12.69 -2.53
C LEU A 142 -15.20 -13.38 -1.31
N LEU A 143 -13.95 -13.04 -0.97
CA LEU A 143 -13.25 -13.60 0.19
C LEU A 143 -13.93 -13.24 1.50
N GLU A 144 -14.41 -12.01 1.67
CA GLU A 144 -15.13 -11.53 2.86
C GLU A 144 -16.35 -12.40 3.22
N ARG A 145 -16.96 -13.08 2.24
CA ARG A 145 -18.10 -13.99 2.46
C ARG A 145 -17.69 -15.39 2.94
N LEU A 146 -16.39 -15.67 3.00
CA LEU A 146 -15.83 -16.98 3.31
C LEU A 146 -15.03 -16.88 4.62
N PRO A 147 -15.45 -17.54 5.71
CA PRO A 147 -14.64 -17.60 6.92
C PRO A 147 -13.24 -18.22 6.63
N PRO A 148 -12.17 -17.78 7.33
CA PRO A 148 -12.13 -16.80 8.42
C PRO A 148 -11.77 -15.38 7.96
N PHE A 149 -12.21 -14.93 6.77
CA PHE A 149 -11.90 -13.60 6.27
C PHE A 149 -12.80 -12.51 6.87
N GLU A 150 -12.21 -11.36 7.22
CA GLU A 150 -12.92 -10.19 7.76
C GLU A 150 -12.28 -8.90 7.23
N ARG A 151 -13.08 -7.89 6.86
CA ARG A 151 -12.55 -6.54 6.62
C ARG A 151 -12.10 -5.93 7.94
N ARG A 152 -10.80 -5.65 8.07
CA ARG A 152 -10.17 -5.14 9.29
C ARG A 152 -9.09 -4.13 8.94
N ALA A 153 -9.45 -2.85 8.84
CA ALA A 153 -8.52 -1.78 8.48
C ALA A 153 -7.27 -1.74 9.38
N ILE A 154 -7.49 -1.86 10.69
CA ILE A 154 -6.42 -1.82 11.72
C ILE A 154 -5.35 -2.89 11.51
N ALA A 155 -5.66 -4.02 10.86
CA ALA A 155 -4.68 -5.09 10.60
C ALA A 155 -3.64 -4.69 9.54
N PHE A 156 -3.89 -3.61 8.81
CA PHE A 156 -2.94 -3.06 7.86
C PHE A 156 -2.15 -1.90 8.47
N ASP A 157 -2.61 -1.32 9.58
CA ASP A 157 -2.00 -0.16 10.22
C ASP A 157 -0.61 -0.49 10.74
N HIS A 158 0.40 0.25 10.26
CA HIS A 158 1.81 -0.02 10.55
C HIS A 158 2.24 -1.48 10.26
N GLU A 159 1.65 -2.10 9.24
CA GLU A 159 1.98 -3.45 8.77
C GLU A 159 2.79 -3.39 7.47
N HIS A 160 3.99 -3.99 7.48
CA HIS A 160 4.96 -3.91 6.38
C HIS A 160 5.04 -5.19 5.53
N ALA A 161 4.47 -6.31 5.98
CA ALA A 161 4.59 -7.61 5.32
C ALA A 161 4.22 -7.57 3.84
N LEU A 162 3.22 -6.76 3.46
CA LEU A 162 2.81 -6.56 2.07
C LEU A 162 3.49 -5.34 1.43
N GLU A 163 3.53 -4.21 2.16
CA GLU A 163 3.92 -2.90 1.59
C GLU A 163 5.32 -2.93 1.00
N VAL A 164 6.28 -3.56 1.69
CA VAL A 164 7.69 -3.53 1.28
C VAL A 164 7.91 -4.17 -0.10
N ASN A 165 7.12 -5.19 -0.46
CA ASN A 165 7.20 -5.84 -1.76
C ASN A 165 6.29 -5.21 -2.83
N LEU A 166 5.34 -4.37 -2.45
CA LEU A 166 4.38 -3.76 -3.37
C LEU A 166 5.03 -2.93 -4.49
N PRO A 167 6.10 -2.14 -4.27
CA PRO A 167 6.79 -1.42 -5.35
C PRO A 167 7.32 -2.33 -6.46
N PHE A 168 7.83 -3.52 -6.14
CA PHE A 168 8.30 -4.47 -7.15
C PHE A 168 7.13 -4.98 -8.01
N VAL A 169 6.01 -5.31 -7.36
CA VAL A 169 4.79 -5.75 -8.03
C VAL A 169 4.24 -4.67 -8.96
N GLN A 170 4.15 -3.42 -8.48
CA GLN A 170 3.73 -2.28 -9.29
C GLN A 170 4.65 -2.04 -10.48
N ARG A 171 5.97 -2.20 -10.29
CA ARG A 171 6.95 -1.97 -11.36
C ARG A 171 6.83 -2.99 -12.49
N LEU A 172 6.54 -4.25 -12.17
CA LEU A 172 6.40 -5.33 -13.17
C LEU A 172 5.01 -5.37 -13.81
N TRP A 173 3.96 -5.14 -13.02
CA TRP A 173 2.57 -5.28 -13.46
C TRP A 173 1.74 -4.07 -13.03
N PRO A 174 1.95 -2.89 -13.66
CA PRO A 174 1.32 -1.63 -13.25
C PRO A 174 -0.20 -1.62 -13.38
N GLU A 175 -0.77 -2.50 -14.20
CA GLU A 175 -2.21 -2.63 -14.42
C GLU A 175 -2.87 -3.70 -13.54
N ALA A 176 -2.07 -4.52 -12.84
CA ALA A 176 -2.62 -5.62 -12.05
C ALA A 176 -3.35 -5.10 -10.81
N LYS A 177 -4.50 -5.71 -10.50
CA LYS A 177 -5.24 -5.41 -9.28
C LYS A 177 -4.72 -6.23 -8.11
N LEU A 178 -4.72 -5.62 -6.93
CA LEU A 178 -4.21 -6.22 -5.70
C LEU A 178 -5.34 -6.87 -4.89
N VAL A 179 -5.12 -8.08 -4.39
CA VAL A 179 -5.91 -8.69 -3.32
C VAL A 179 -4.98 -8.84 -2.11
N PRO A 180 -4.96 -7.88 -1.19
CA PRO A 180 -4.08 -7.91 -0.05
C PRO A 180 -4.74 -8.65 1.12
N VAL A 181 -4.01 -9.57 1.73
CA VAL A 181 -4.47 -10.42 2.83
C VAL A 181 -3.40 -10.45 3.91
N VAL A 182 -3.75 -10.03 5.12
CA VAL A 182 -2.89 -10.17 6.31
C VAL A 182 -3.45 -11.29 7.18
N VAL A 183 -2.65 -12.31 7.46
CA VAL A 183 -3.03 -13.47 8.27
C VAL A 183 -2.58 -13.24 9.70
N GLY A 184 -3.54 -13.15 10.62
CA GLY A 184 -3.28 -13.07 12.05
C GLY A 184 -3.02 -14.45 12.67
N SER A 185 -3.38 -14.60 13.94
CA SER A 185 -3.37 -15.91 14.60
C SER A 185 -4.39 -16.86 13.95
N VAL A 186 -3.98 -18.08 13.62
CA VAL A 186 -4.83 -19.08 12.98
C VAL A 186 -4.48 -20.49 13.45
N GLU A 187 -5.47 -21.36 13.55
CA GLU A 187 -5.28 -22.80 13.72
C GLU A 187 -5.04 -23.49 12.38
N GLU A 188 -4.51 -24.73 12.40
CA GLU A 188 -4.25 -25.53 11.20
C GLU A 188 -5.51 -25.68 10.33
N ARG A 189 -6.67 -25.89 10.97
CA ARG A 189 -7.95 -25.97 10.27
C ARG A 189 -8.26 -24.68 9.51
N GLU A 190 -8.01 -23.53 10.11
CA GLU A 190 -8.27 -22.23 9.51
C GLU A 190 -7.32 -21.93 8.36
N LEU A 191 -6.06 -22.40 8.41
CA LEU A 191 -5.14 -22.34 7.28
C LEU A 191 -5.68 -23.11 6.06
N VAL A 192 -6.26 -24.29 6.29
CA VAL A 192 -6.91 -25.07 5.21
C VAL A 192 -8.13 -24.33 4.66
N GLU A 193 -8.94 -23.71 5.52
CA GLU A 193 -10.09 -22.90 5.12
C GLU A 193 -9.67 -21.66 4.31
N ILE A 194 -8.60 -20.97 4.73
CA ILE A 194 -7.99 -19.85 3.99
C ILE A 194 -7.55 -20.31 2.59
N GLY A 195 -6.81 -21.42 2.50
CA GLY A 195 -6.36 -21.95 1.22
C GLY A 195 -7.51 -22.29 0.27
N ARG A 196 -8.59 -22.88 0.80
CA ARG A 196 -9.81 -23.18 0.02
C ARG A 196 -10.52 -21.91 -0.44
N ALA A 197 -10.62 -20.89 0.41
CA ALA A 197 -11.24 -19.62 0.05
C ALA A 197 -10.43 -18.92 -1.05
N LEU A 198 -9.10 -18.84 -0.91
CA LEU A 198 -8.21 -18.24 -1.90
C LEU A 198 -8.34 -18.89 -3.27
N ARG A 199 -8.61 -20.20 -3.38
CA ARG A 199 -8.86 -20.86 -4.67
C ARG A 199 -9.96 -20.20 -5.51
N ASN A 200 -10.93 -19.52 -4.90
CA ASN A 200 -12.02 -18.86 -5.62
C ASN A 200 -11.61 -17.56 -6.32
N VAL A 201 -10.40 -17.04 -6.05
CA VAL A 201 -9.85 -15.82 -6.65
C VAL A 201 -8.56 -16.06 -7.44
N LEU A 202 -8.13 -17.33 -7.56
CA LEU A 202 -6.94 -17.73 -8.31
C LEU A 202 -7.35 -18.31 -9.67
N ASP A 203 -6.81 -17.71 -10.73
CA ASP A 203 -6.94 -18.15 -12.14
C ASP A 203 -5.56 -18.16 -12.82
N GLU A 204 -5.52 -18.43 -14.13
CA GLU A 204 -4.29 -18.42 -14.94
C GLU A 204 -3.61 -17.04 -15.05
N GLU A 205 -4.36 -15.96 -14.83
CA GLU A 205 -3.86 -14.58 -14.84
C GLU A 205 -3.58 -14.05 -13.41
N THR A 206 -3.60 -14.92 -12.40
CA THR A 206 -3.36 -14.56 -11.01
C THR A 206 -1.99 -15.06 -10.52
N LEU A 207 -1.23 -14.16 -9.90
CA LEU A 207 -0.03 -14.52 -9.14
C LEU A 207 -0.32 -14.46 -7.64
N LEU A 208 -0.08 -15.56 -6.93
CA LEU A 208 -0.04 -15.58 -5.47
C LEU A 208 1.37 -15.21 -4.98
N VAL A 209 1.49 -14.13 -4.24
CA VAL A 209 2.72 -13.68 -3.59
C VAL A 209 2.57 -13.91 -2.10
N ALA A 210 3.15 -14.98 -1.59
CA ALA A 210 3.28 -15.18 -0.15
C ALA A 210 4.55 -14.49 0.34
N THR A 211 4.46 -13.80 1.47
CA THR A 211 5.59 -13.09 2.06
C THR A 211 5.90 -13.67 3.44
N THR A 212 7.18 -13.94 3.69
CA THR A 212 7.65 -14.49 4.96
C THR A 212 9.13 -14.18 5.16
N THR A 213 9.49 -13.71 6.34
CA THR A 213 10.85 -13.85 6.85
C THR A 213 11.02 -15.27 7.37
N MET A 214 12.08 -15.96 6.95
CA MET A 214 12.41 -17.30 7.45
C MET A 214 12.90 -17.22 8.91
N THR A 215 14.06 -17.81 9.23
CA THR A 215 14.55 -17.83 10.61
C THR A 215 14.99 -16.45 11.08
N HIS A 216 14.34 -15.94 12.12
CA HIS A 216 14.91 -14.91 12.98
C HIS A 216 15.75 -15.61 14.06
N PHE A 217 17.07 -15.51 13.92
CA PHE A 217 18.00 -16.02 14.91
C PHE A 217 18.53 -14.85 15.75
N GLY A 218 18.37 -14.94 17.08
CA GLY A 218 18.84 -13.94 18.04
C GLY A 218 17.89 -13.84 19.24
N PRO A 219 18.33 -13.35 20.43
CA PRO A 219 19.52 -12.54 20.69
C PRO A 219 20.87 -13.26 20.56
#